data_AF-A0A069QET7-F1
#
_entry.id   AF-A0A069QET7-F1
#
_cell.length_a   1.000
_cell.length_b   1.000
_cell.length_c   1.000
_cell.angle_alpha   90.00
_cell.angle_beta   90.00
_cell.angle_gamma   90.00
#
_symmetry.space_group_name_H-M   'P 1'
#
loop_
_entity.id
_entity.type
_entity.pdbx_description
1 polymer ?
#
loop_
_entity_poly.entity_id
_entity_poly.type
_entity_poly.pdbx_seq_one_letter_code
_entity_poly.pdbx_strand_id
1 'polypeptide(L)'
;MYVSKTKQCGYLQAQMCELFGRERSVIAKHIRNIFEEWELDEKSNVHFLHIANSDQPVKYYNLDVIISVGYQVKSQQGTQFRIWATQRLKEYIIKGFALNDERFKTGSSFNYFKELLGRIREIRLSEKVFYLYTYILPPSITYRFTAFFFTRCL
;
A
#
# COMPACT_ATOMS: atom_id res chain seq x y z
N MET A 1 2.68 -8.43 20.41
CA MET A 1 3.74 -9.01 19.55
C MET A 1 3.09 -9.71 18.36
N TYR A 2 2.61 -8.95 17.38
CA TYR A 2 2.24 -9.44 16.05
C TYR A 2 2.68 -8.37 15.06
N VAL A 3 4.01 -8.20 14.93
CA VAL A 3 4.56 -7.59 13.72
C VAL A 3 4.49 -8.72 12.68
N SER A 4 3.35 -8.82 12.00
CA SER A 4 3.24 -9.61 10.79
C SER A 4 4.33 -9.11 9.85
N LYS A 5 5.39 -9.91 9.69
CA LYS A 5 6.39 -9.71 8.65
C LYS A 5 5.65 -9.58 7.33
N THR A 6 5.42 -8.36 6.87
CA THR A 6 5.11 -8.08 5.48
C THR A 6 6.25 -8.71 4.72
N LYS A 7 5.98 -9.82 4.01
CA LYS A 7 6.81 -10.22 2.88
C LYS A 7 6.93 -8.97 2.02
N GLN A 8 8.06 -8.27 2.07
CA GLN A 8 8.32 -7.15 1.18
C GLN A 8 8.24 -7.74 -0.23
N CYS A 9 7.17 -7.40 -0.94
CA CYS A 9 7.03 -7.71 -2.35
C CYS A 9 7.89 -6.70 -3.09
N GLY A 10 9.18 -7.01 -3.19
CA GLY A 10 10.10 -6.25 -4.02
C GLY A 10 10.33 -6.94 -5.35
N TYR A 11 10.97 -6.22 -6.27
CA TYR A 11 11.30 -6.74 -7.58
C TYR A 11 12.80 -6.60 -7.83
N LEU A 12 13.35 -7.60 -8.51
CA LEU A 12 14.65 -7.51 -9.16
C LEU A 12 14.54 -6.60 -10.37
N GLN A 13 15.65 -5.94 -10.73
CA GLN A 13 15.68 -5.07 -11.92
C GLN A 13 15.22 -5.79 -13.19
N ALA A 14 15.58 -7.08 -13.35
CA ALA A 14 15.14 -7.90 -14.48
C ALA A 14 13.61 -8.06 -14.54
N GLN A 15 12.97 -8.30 -13.39
CA GLN A 15 11.51 -8.42 -13.32
C GLN A 15 10.83 -7.09 -13.63
N MET A 16 11.43 -5.95 -13.27
CA MET A 16 10.92 -4.63 -13.66
C MET A 16 11.03 -4.39 -15.17
N CYS A 17 12.06 -4.93 -15.81
CA CYS A 17 12.22 -4.87 -17.27
C CYS A 17 11.09 -5.63 -17.97
N GLU A 18 10.75 -6.82 -17.48
CA GLU A 18 9.63 -7.62 -17.99
C GLU A 18 8.28 -6.95 -17.74
N LEU A 19 8.07 -6.40 -16.54
CA LEU A 19 6.82 -5.74 -16.15
C LEU A 19 6.50 -4.51 -17.03
N PHE A 20 7.51 -3.68 -17.31
CA PHE A 20 7.34 -2.43 -18.04
C PHE A 20 7.80 -2.49 -19.51
N GLY A 21 8.32 -3.64 -19.96
CA GLY A 21 8.68 -3.90 -21.35
C GLY A 21 9.79 -2.98 -21.82
N ARG A 22 10.79 -2.78 -20.97
CA ARG A 22 11.89 -1.85 -21.21
C ARG A 22 13.23 -2.50 -20.92
N GLU A 23 14.24 -2.02 -21.62
CA GLU A 23 15.61 -2.48 -21.44
C GLU A 23 16.15 -2.12 -20.04
N ARG A 24 17.07 -2.95 -19.57
CA ARG A 24 17.72 -2.80 -18.26
C ARG A 24 18.40 -1.46 -18.07
N SER A 25 19.02 -0.92 -19.13
CA SER A 25 19.67 0.39 -19.16
C SER A 25 18.70 1.53 -18.84
N VAL A 26 17.48 1.47 -19.41
CA VAL A 26 16.42 2.47 -19.21
C VAL A 26 15.89 2.43 -17.79
N ILE A 27 15.60 1.22 -17.28
CA ILE A 27 15.15 1.05 -15.89
C ILE A 27 16.24 1.50 -14.91
N ALA A 28 17.51 1.17 -15.17
CA ALA A 28 18.65 1.64 -14.35
C ALA A 28 18.71 3.17 -14.28
N LYS A 29 18.48 3.85 -15.42
CA LYS A 29 18.48 5.30 -15.49
C LYS A 29 17.37 5.90 -14.63
N HIS A 30 16.14 5.40 -14.75
CA HIS A 30 15.02 5.88 -13.93
C HIS A 30 15.28 5.70 -12.43
N ILE A 31 15.77 4.52 -12.02
CA ILE A 31 16.13 4.25 -10.63
C ILE A 31 17.19 5.24 -10.12
N ARG A 32 18.22 5.52 -10.92
CA ARG A 32 19.27 6.48 -10.54
C ARG A 32 18.69 7.88 -10.35
N ASN A 33 17.89 8.35 -11.31
CA ASN A 33 17.25 9.67 -11.24
C ASN A 33 16.37 9.81 -9.99
N ILE A 34 15.59 8.78 -9.63
CA ILE A 34 14.74 8.79 -8.43
C ILE A 34 15.55 9.04 -7.14
N PHE A 35 16.73 8.44 -7.04
CA PHE A 35 17.62 8.64 -5.89
C PHE A 35 18.38 9.97 -5.96
N GLU A 36 18.76 10.43 -7.15
CA GLU A 36 19.41 11.74 -7.35
C GLU A 36 18.45 12.91 -7.05
N GLU A 37 17.17 12.76 -7.38
CA GLU A 37 16.11 13.74 -7.12
C GLU A 37 15.60 13.71 -5.66
N TRP A 38 16.16 12.83 -4.83
CA TRP A 38 15.77 12.61 -3.42
C TRP A 38 14.28 12.30 -3.22
N GLU A 39 13.61 11.74 -4.23
CA GLU A 39 12.21 11.30 -4.08
C GLU A 39 12.11 10.14 -3.08
N LEU A 40 13.13 9.29 -3.02
CA LEU A 40 13.23 8.14 -2.14
C LEU A 40 14.66 8.01 -1.57
N ASP A 41 14.78 7.49 -0.35
CA ASP A 41 16.09 7.16 0.24
C ASP A 41 16.55 5.75 -0.19
N GLU A 42 17.76 5.62 -0.73
CA GLU A 42 18.31 4.33 -1.19
C GLU A 42 18.43 3.32 -0.04
N LYS A 43 18.77 3.76 1.17
CA LYS A 43 19.02 2.86 2.32
C LYS A 43 17.76 2.15 2.81
N SER A 44 16.60 2.80 2.72
CA SER A 44 15.32 2.22 3.14
C SER A 44 14.69 1.36 2.04
N ASN A 45 15.02 1.64 0.78
CA ASN A 45 14.29 1.13 -0.37
C ASN A 45 15.03 0.07 -1.19
N VAL A 46 16.33 -0.12 -0.96
CA VAL A 46 17.15 -1.13 -1.61
C VAL A 46 17.65 -2.14 -0.60
N HIS A 47 17.31 -3.41 -0.84
CA HIS A 47 17.83 -4.54 -0.08
C HIS A 47 18.81 -5.33 -0.94
N PHE A 48 19.95 -5.70 -0.37
CA PHE A 48 20.95 -6.51 -1.05
C PHE A 48 20.73 -7.98 -0.70
N LEU A 49 20.45 -8.81 -1.71
CA LEU A 49 20.34 -10.25 -1.55
C LEU A 49 21.66 -10.90 -1.93
N HIS A 50 22.21 -11.68 -1.01
CA HIS A 50 23.35 -12.56 -1.28
C HIS A 50 22.81 -13.89 -1.82
N ILE A 51 23.13 -14.20 -3.07
CA ILE A 51 22.81 -15.49 -3.68
C ILE A 51 24.02 -16.40 -3.48
N ALA A 52 23.83 -17.57 -2.87
CA ALA A 52 24.86 -18.60 -2.84
C ALA A 52 25.18 -19.01 -4.29
N ASN A 53 26.44 -18.80 -4.71
CA ASN A 53 27.00 -18.96 -6.07
C ASN A 53 27.13 -17.69 -6.95
N SER A 54 26.92 -16.48 -6.41
CA SER A 54 27.25 -15.22 -7.12
C SER A 54 28.10 -14.32 -6.23
N ASP A 55 29.27 -13.89 -6.72
CA ASP A 55 30.15 -12.96 -6.00
C ASP A 55 29.57 -11.55 -5.88
N GLN A 56 28.56 -11.20 -6.68
CA GLN A 56 27.91 -9.89 -6.62
C GLN A 56 26.55 -9.95 -5.93
N PRO A 57 26.30 -9.07 -4.94
CA PRO A 57 24.99 -8.95 -4.32
C PRO A 57 23.99 -8.37 -5.31
N VAL A 58 22.79 -8.96 -5.35
CA VAL A 58 21.73 -8.52 -6.26
C VAL A 58 20.84 -7.51 -5.55
N LYS A 59 20.60 -6.37 -6.20
CA LYS A 59 19.73 -5.31 -5.68
C LYS A 59 18.25 -5.71 -5.81
N TYR A 60 17.53 -5.60 -4.70
CA TYR A 60 16.10 -5.84 -4.58
C TYR A 60 15.41 -4.52 -4.20
N TYR A 61 14.41 -4.12 -4.98
CA TYR A 61 13.77 -2.82 -4.84
C TYR A 61 12.39 -2.94 -4.20
N ASN A 62 12.09 -2.06 -3.25
CA ASN A 62 10.77 -1.98 -2.60
C ASN A 62 9.68 -1.49 -3.55
N LEU A 63 8.42 -1.66 -3.11
CA LEU A 63 7.23 -1.27 -3.87
C LEU A 63 7.24 0.21 -4.27
N ASP A 64 7.73 1.09 -3.40
CA ASP A 64 7.77 2.53 -3.66
C ASP A 64 8.65 2.87 -4.86
N VAL A 65 9.81 2.21 -4.99
CA VAL A 65 10.68 2.35 -6.17
C VAL A 65 9.97 1.88 -7.43
N ILE A 66 9.23 0.77 -7.34
CA ILE A 66 8.49 0.21 -8.48
C ILE A 66 7.38 1.16 -8.93
N ILE A 67 6.67 1.77 -7.98
CA ILE A 67 5.64 2.77 -8.27
C ILE A 67 6.28 3.99 -8.93
N SER A 68 7.35 4.56 -8.38
CA SER A 68 8.04 5.72 -8.96
C SER A 68 8.55 5.43 -10.38
N VAL A 69 9.21 4.29 -10.59
CA VAL A 69 9.65 3.87 -11.94
C VAL A 69 8.45 3.73 -12.89
N GLY A 70 7.35 3.10 -12.44
CA GLY A 70 6.15 2.93 -13.25
C GLY A 70 5.53 4.24 -13.73
N TYR A 71 5.62 5.31 -12.93
CA TYR A 71 5.19 6.64 -13.34
C TYR A 71 6.12 7.28 -14.38
N GLN A 72 7.43 7.12 -14.24
CA GLN A 72 8.43 7.74 -15.12
C GLN A 72 8.62 7.01 -16.46
N VAL A 73 8.34 5.70 -16.51
CA VAL A 73 8.57 4.89 -17.72
C VAL A 73 7.58 5.27 -18.83
N LYS A 74 8.15 5.63 -19.98
CA LYS A 74 7.40 5.89 -21.22
C LYS A 74 7.23 4.58 -21.98
N SER A 75 6.30 3.70 -21.63
CA SER A 75 5.95 2.49 -22.43
C SER A 75 4.42 2.30 -22.51
N GLN A 76 3.95 1.40 -23.38
CA GLN A 76 2.52 1.04 -23.40
C GLN A 76 2.08 0.45 -22.05
N GLN A 77 2.88 -0.45 -21.47
CA GLN A 77 2.63 -1.01 -20.13
C GLN A 77 2.71 0.06 -19.03
N GLY A 78 3.66 0.99 -19.10
CA GLY A 78 3.72 2.13 -18.17
C GLY A 78 2.49 3.03 -18.29
N THR A 79 1.93 3.19 -19.49
CA THR A 79 0.68 3.95 -19.71
C THR A 79 -0.51 3.23 -19.08
N GLN A 80 -0.63 1.91 -19.27
CA GLN A 80 -1.65 1.10 -18.62
C GLN A 80 -1.52 1.14 -17.10
N PHE A 81 -0.30 1.07 -16.58
CA PHE A 81 -0.02 1.19 -15.15
C PHE A 81 -0.50 2.53 -14.59
N ARG A 82 -0.19 3.64 -15.26
CA ARG A 82 -0.67 4.98 -14.84
C ARG A 82 -2.19 5.07 -14.86
N ILE A 83 -2.84 4.61 -15.92
CA ILE A 83 -4.32 4.59 -16.01
C ILE A 83 -4.91 3.81 -14.83
N TRP A 84 -4.38 2.61 -14.57
CA TRP A 84 -4.81 1.78 -13.46
C TRP A 84 -4.59 2.45 -12.10
N ALA A 85 -3.41 3.04 -11.87
CA ALA A 85 -3.06 3.70 -10.63
C ALA A 85 -3.96 4.93 -10.38
N THR A 86 -4.20 5.75 -11.41
CA THR A 86 -5.11 6.90 -11.33
C THR A 86 -6.55 6.45 -11.02
N GLN A 87 -7.02 5.35 -11.62
CA GLN A 87 -8.35 4.81 -11.32
C GLN A 87 -8.46 4.37 -9.85
N ARG A 88 -7.45 3.67 -9.33
CA ARG A 88 -7.42 3.24 -7.92
C ARG A 88 -7.36 4.41 -6.95
N LEU A 89 -6.54 5.42 -7.25
CA LEU A 89 -6.44 6.62 -6.42
C LEU A 89 -7.77 7.40 -6.43
N LYS A 90 -8.39 7.55 -7.60
CA LYS A 90 -9.71 8.21 -7.73
C LYS A 90 -10.79 7.47 -6.93
N GLU A 91 -10.81 6.15 -7.02
CA GLU A 91 -11.74 5.33 -6.24
C GLU A 91 -11.55 5.53 -4.73
N TYR A 92 -10.29 5.55 -4.27
CA TYR A 92 -9.97 5.81 -2.88
C TYR A 92 -10.40 7.20 -2.41
N ILE A 93 -10.17 8.24 -3.22
CA ILE A 93 -10.56 9.62 -2.88
C ILE A 93 -12.09 9.77 -2.80
N ILE A 94 -12.84 9.12 -3.70
CA ILE A 94 -14.30 9.25 -3.75
C ILE A 94 -14.98 8.41 -2.67
N LYS A 95 -14.55 7.15 -2.48
CA LYS A 95 -15.23 6.20 -1.59
C LYS A 95 -14.62 6.13 -0.18
N GLY A 96 -13.39 6.61 -0.02
CA GLY A 96 -12.59 6.45 1.21
C GLY A 96 -11.94 5.06 1.35
N PHE A 97 -12.16 4.14 0.40
CA PHE A 97 -11.55 2.80 0.42
C PHE A 97 -11.29 2.29 -0.99
N ALA A 98 -10.32 1.39 -1.12
CA ALA A 98 -10.01 0.65 -2.35
C ALA A 98 -10.07 -0.85 -2.05
N LEU A 99 -10.80 -1.59 -2.89
CA LEU A 99 -11.05 -3.01 -2.68
C LEU A 99 -10.87 -3.79 -3.99
N ASN A 100 -10.28 -4.98 -3.92
CA ASN A 100 -10.09 -5.83 -5.09
C ASN A 100 -11.21 -6.90 -5.13
N ASP A 101 -12.31 -6.58 -5.80
CA ASP A 101 -13.51 -7.43 -5.88
C ASP A 101 -13.24 -8.81 -6.50
N GLU A 102 -12.40 -8.86 -7.55
CA GLU A 102 -12.07 -10.11 -8.24
C GLU A 102 -11.35 -11.10 -7.31
N ARG A 103 -10.44 -10.59 -6.48
CA ARG A 103 -9.72 -11.42 -5.50
C ARG A 103 -10.66 -12.05 -4.48
N PHE A 104 -11.78 -11.40 -4.15
CA PHE A 104 -12.79 -11.97 -3.25
C PHE A 104 -13.62 -13.05 -3.93
N LYS A 105 -14.00 -12.86 -5.20
CA LYS A 105 -14.79 -13.84 -5.96
C LYS A 105 -14.03 -15.15 -6.16
N THR A 106 -12.72 -15.08 -6.39
CA THR A 106 -11.89 -16.26 -6.67
C THR A 106 -11.48 -17.04 -5.41
N GLY A 107 -11.77 -16.54 -4.19
CA GLY A 107 -11.53 -17.27 -2.93
C GLY A 107 -10.06 -17.48 -2.55
N SER A 108 -9.11 -17.01 -3.36
CA SER A 108 -7.67 -17.28 -3.23
C SER A 108 -6.99 -16.52 -2.08
N SER A 109 -7.72 -15.72 -1.30
CA SER A 109 -7.17 -14.99 -0.17
C SER A 109 -8.11 -14.90 1.02
N PHE A 110 -8.40 -16.07 1.60
CA PHE A 110 -9.14 -16.19 2.85
C PHE A 110 -8.54 -15.33 3.99
N ASN A 111 -7.21 -15.23 4.07
CA ASN A 111 -6.54 -14.40 5.09
C ASN A 111 -6.85 -12.90 4.93
N TYR A 112 -6.88 -12.38 3.71
CA TYR A 112 -7.21 -10.98 3.44
C TYR A 112 -8.67 -10.68 3.79
N PHE A 113 -9.58 -11.58 3.44
CA PHE A 113 -10.99 -11.46 3.81
C PHE A 113 -11.19 -11.52 5.33
N LYS A 114 -10.46 -12.40 6.03
CA LYS A 114 -10.50 -12.49 7.50
C LYS A 114 -10.02 -11.20 8.16
N GLU A 115 -8.95 -10.57 7.64
CA GLU A 115 -8.46 -9.28 8.13
C GLU A 115 -9.51 -8.18 7.92
N LEU A 116 -10.11 -8.10 6.73
CA LEU A 116 -11.17 -7.14 6.43
C LEU A 116 -12.37 -7.31 7.37
N LEU A 117 -12.84 -8.55 7.56
CA LEU A 117 -13.90 -8.86 8.53
C LEU A 117 -13.52 -8.47 9.96
N GLY A 118 -12.25 -8.65 10.34
CA GLY A 118 -11.72 -8.20 11.63
C GLY A 118 -11.89 -6.70 11.81
N ARG A 119 -11.44 -5.90 10.85
CA ARG A 119 -11.58 -4.43 10.88
C ARG A 119 -13.05 -4.00 10.92
N ILE A 120 -13.93 -4.64 10.14
CA ILE A 120 -15.37 -4.36 10.18
C ILE A 120 -15.95 -4.66 11.57
N ARG A 121 -15.57 -5.79 12.20
CA ARG A 121 -16.03 -6.13 13.55
C ARG A 121 -15.56 -5.10 14.58
N GLU A 122 -14.32 -4.64 14.50
CA GLU A 122 -13.80 -3.59 15.37
C GLU A 122 -14.59 -2.29 15.25
N ILE A 123 -14.89 -1.85 14.01
CA ILE A 123 -15.71 -0.66 13.75
C ILE A 123 -17.10 -0.83 14.37
N ARG A 124 -17.78 -1.97 14.13
CA ARG A 124 -19.13 -2.22 14.69
C ARG A 124 -19.14 -2.33 16.21
N LEU A 125 -18.07 -2.87 16.82
CA LEU A 125 -17.93 -2.89 18.27
C LEU A 125 -17.77 -1.47 18.82
N SER A 126 -17.00 -0.61 18.14
CA SER A 126 -16.86 0.78 18.54
C SER A 126 -18.19 1.56 18.46
N GLU A 127 -19.02 1.30 17.44
CA GLU A 127 -20.37 1.86 17.34
C GLU A 127 -21.26 1.37 18.50
N LYS A 128 -21.26 0.06 18.78
CA LYS A 128 -22.07 -0.51 19.87
C LYS A 128 -21.66 0.04 21.25
N VAL A 129 -20.36 0.21 21.48
CA VAL A 129 -19.82 0.81 22.72
C VAL A 129 -20.22 2.29 22.81
N PHE A 130 -20.17 3.02 21.70
CA PHE A 130 -20.62 4.42 21.64
C PHE A 130 -22.08 4.55 22.06
N TYR A 131 -22.98 3.75 21.45
CA TYR A 131 -24.40 3.76 21.83
C TYR A 131 -24.61 3.38 23.31
N LEU A 132 -23.95 2.34 23.81
CA LEU A 132 -24.06 1.93 25.21
C LEU A 132 -23.65 3.07 26.17
N TYR A 133 -22.58 3.79 25.84
CA TYR A 133 -22.14 4.95 26.62
C TYR A 133 -23.17 6.09 26.61
N THR A 134 -23.78 6.39 25.46
CA THR A 134 -24.82 7.43 25.34
C THR A 134 -26.07 7.10 26.16
N TYR A 135 -26.49 5.83 26.22
CA TYR A 135 -27.67 5.43 27.00
C TYR A 135 -27.45 5.39 28.51
N ILE A 136 -26.20 5.22 28.98
CA ILE A 136 -25.88 5.11 30.41
C ILE A 136 -25.51 6.47 31.03
N LEU A 137 -24.90 7.39 30.26
CA LEU A 137 -24.47 8.68 30.79
C LEU A 137 -25.55 9.77 30.67
N PRO A 138 -25.66 10.67 31.65
CA PRO A 138 -26.59 11.79 31.59
C PRO A 138 -26.26 12.73 30.41
N PRO A 139 -27.26 13.37 29.81
CA PRO A 139 -27.11 14.15 28.58
C PRO A 139 -26.04 15.26 28.70
N SER A 140 -25.88 15.87 29.87
CA SER A 140 -24.85 16.89 30.15
C SER A 140 -23.40 16.44 29.90
N ILE A 141 -23.10 15.14 30.03
CA ILE A 141 -21.76 14.57 29.79
C ILE A 141 -21.60 14.16 28.32
N THR A 142 -22.69 13.76 27.65
CA THR A 142 -22.66 13.30 26.25
C THR A 142 -22.33 14.40 25.24
N TYR A 143 -22.75 15.65 25.46
CA TYR A 143 -22.41 16.79 24.59
C TYR A 143 -20.90 17.13 24.61
N ARG A 144 -20.19 16.81 25.69
CA ARG A 144 -18.74 17.05 25.82
C ARG A 144 -17.90 15.98 25.11
N PHE A 145 -18.39 14.74 25.10
CA PHE A 145 -17.72 13.61 24.44
C PHE A 145 -17.92 13.58 22.92
N THR A 146 -19.11 13.96 22.43
CA THR A 146 -19.38 14.07 20.99
C THR A 146 -18.49 15.12 20.32
N ALA A 147 -18.26 16.26 20.97
CA ALA A 147 -17.28 17.25 20.52
C ALA A 147 -15.85 16.69 20.46
N PHE A 148 -15.45 15.84 21.42
CA PHE A 148 -14.10 15.29 21.47
C PHE A 148 -13.83 14.21 20.40
N PHE A 149 -14.84 13.42 20.03
CA PHE A 149 -14.73 12.41 18.97
C PHE A 149 -14.73 13.02 17.56
N PHE A 150 -15.55 14.06 17.32
CA PHE A 150 -15.60 14.70 16.00
C PHE A 150 -14.32 15.47 15.64
N THR A 151 -13.60 15.99 16.65
CA THR A 151 -12.38 16.79 16.43
C THR A 151 -11.12 15.93 16.25
N ARG A 152 -11.20 14.61 16.40
CA ARG A 152 -10.04 13.69 16.36
C ARG A 152 -10.14 12.60 15.30
N CYS A 153 -11.29 12.51 14.62
CA CYS A 153 -11.55 11.61 13.49
C CYS A 153 -11.65 12.33 12.13
N LEU A 154 -11.48 13.66 12.10
CA LEU A 154 -11.19 14.47 10.92
C LEU A 154 -9.76 15.02 11.04
#